data_AF-A0A8T4D4M0-F1
#
_entry.id   AF-A0A8T4D4M0-F1
#
_cell.length_a   1.000
_cell.length_b   1.000
_cell.length_c   1.000
_cell.angle_alpha   90.00
_cell.angle_beta   90.00
_cell.angle_gamma   90.00
#
_symmetry.space_group_name_H-M   'P 1'
#
loop_
_entity.id
_entity.type
_entity.pdbx_description
1 polymer ?
#
loop_
_entity_poly.entity_id
_entity_poly.type
_entity_poly.pdbx_seq_one_letter_code
_entity_poly.pdbx_strand_id
1 'polypeptide(L)' 'MGLKLRVDGKEIPLNEFVEKVVGGSIVGAVTSLRGIKEDWEKIEIEISK' A
#
# COMPACT_ATOMS: atom_id res chain seq x y z
N MET A 1 10.82 -2.08 -0.62
CA MET A 1 9.37 -2.06 -0.36
C MET A 1 8.82 -3.43 -0.70
N GLY A 2 8.07 -4.06 0.20
CA GLY A 2 7.31 -5.26 -0.11
C GLY A 2 5.82 -4.94 -0.02
N LEU A 3 5.08 -5.18 -1.10
CA LEU A 3 3.62 -5.00 -1.13
C LEU A 3 2.94 -6.36 -0.99
N LYS A 4 2.02 -6.47 -0.04
CA LYS A 4 1.16 -7.65 0.11
C LYS A 4 -0.28 -7.23 -0.13
N LEU A 5 -0.93 -7.86 -1.11
CA LEU A 5 -2.35 -7.68 -1.36
C LEU A 5 -3.09 -8.92 -0.88
N ARG A 6 -4.16 -8.73 -0.10
CA ARG A 6 -5.09 -9.78 0.27
C ARG A 6 -6.48 -9.44 -0.25
N VAL A 7 -7.12 -10.40 -0.92
CA VAL A 7 -8.52 -10.29 -1.37
C VAL A 7 -9.26 -11.48 -0.77
N ASP A 8 -10.32 -11.20 -0.01
CA ASP A 8 -11.10 -12.22 0.72
C ASP A 8 -10.22 -13.15 1.58
N GLY A 9 -9.24 -12.56 2.27
CA GLY A 9 -8.29 -13.29 3.13
C GLY A 9 -7.19 -14.06 2.39
N LYS A 10 -7.18 -14.08 1.05
CA LYS A 10 -6.17 -14.78 0.25
C LYS A 10 -5.10 -13.82 -0.24
N GLU A 11 -3.83 -14.18 -0.05
CA GLU A 11 -2.69 -13.41 -0.58
C GLU A 11 -2.62 -13.56 -2.10
N ILE A 12 -2.56 -12.44 -2.81
CA ILE A 12 -2.53 -12.38 -4.27
C ILE A 12 -1.09 -12.09 -4.71
N PRO A 13 -0.47 -12.95 -5.53
CA PRO A 13 0.85 -12.67 -6.07
C PRO A 13 0.81 -11.47 -6.99
N LEU A 14 1.73 -10.53 -6.79
CA LEU A 14 1.85 -9.32 -7.58
C LEU A 14 3.05 -9.42 -8.52
N ASN A 15 2.93 -8.79 -9.69
CA ASN A 15 4.07 -8.59 -10.58
C ASN A 15 4.69 -7.20 -10.36
N GLU A 16 5.89 -6.98 -10.91
CA GLU A 16 6.64 -5.73 -10.72
C GLU A 16 5.84 -4.48 -11.13
N PHE A 17 5.01 -4.57 -12.18
CA PHE A 17 4.21 -3.45 -12.64
C PHE A 17 3.16 -3.05 -11.58
N VAL A 18 2.42 -4.03 -11.06
CA VAL A 18 1.38 -3.79 -10.04
C VAL A 18 2.00 -3.28 -8.74
N GLU A 19 3.14 -3.84 -8.31
CA GLU A 19 3.86 -3.36 -7.12
C GLU A 19 4.27 -1.89 -7.24
N LYS A 20 4.78 -1.48 -8.40
CA LYS A 20 5.19 -0.08 -8.64
C LYS A 20 4.00 0.86 -8.66
N VAL A 21 2.95 0.52 -9.40
CA VAL A 21 1.77 1.39 -9.56
C VAL A 21 1.01 1.51 -8.25
N VAL A 22 0.59 0.38 -7.66
CA VAL A 22 -0.23 0.40 -6.43
C VAL A 22 0.58 0.90 -5.25
N GLY A 23 1.81 0.40 -5.07
CA GLY A 23 2.70 0.83 -4.01
C GLY A 23 3.02 2.33 -4.10
N GLY A 24 3.36 2.83 -5.29
CA GLY A 24 3.63 4.25 -5.51
C GLY A 24 2.41 5.14 -5.24
N SER A 25 1.22 4.73 -5.68
CA SER A 25 -0.01 5.47 -5.41
C SER A 25 -0.34 5.52 -3.91
N ILE A 26 -0.20 4.40 -3.18
CA ILE A 26 -0.44 4.35 -1.73
C ILE A 26 0.55 5.24 -0.99
N VAL A 27 1.85 5.15 -1.32
CA VAL A 27 2.89 6.00 -0.73
C VAL A 27 2.58 7.48 -0.97
N GLY A 28 2.28 7.86 -2.23
CA GLY A 28 1.95 9.24 -2.56
C GLY A 28 0.72 9.76 -1.81
N ALA A 29 -0.31 8.93 -1.66
CA ALA A 29 -1.51 9.29 -0.89
C ALA A 29 -1.18 9.50 0.59
N VAL A 30 -0.44 8.58 1.23
CA VAL A 30 -0.09 8.66 2.65
C VAL A 30 0.83 9.84 2.95
N THR A 31 1.85 10.10 2.13
CA THR A 31 2.75 11.25 2.29
C THR A 31 2.01 12.59 2.15
N SER A 32 0.88 12.62 1.44
CA SER A 32 0.06 13.83 1.28
C SER A 32 -0.88 14.08 2.48
N LEU A 33 -1.02 13.14 3.41
CA LEU A 33 -1.88 13.30 4.58
C LEU A 33 -1.24 14.21 5.62
N ARG A 34 -2.01 15.16 6.15
CA ARG A 34 -1.56 16.02 7.26
C ARG A 34 -1.35 15.19 8.52
N GLY A 35 -0.22 15.38 9.19
CA GLY A 35 0.09 14.76 10.48
C GLY A 35 0.78 13.40 10.39
N ILE A 36 1.02 12.88 9.19
CA ILE A 36 1.88 11.71 8.98
C ILE A 36 3.30 12.20 8.74
N LYS A 37 4.25 11.67 9.52
CA LYS A 37 5.68 11.94 9.34
C LYS A 37 6.23 11.08 8.21
N GLU A 38 7.27 11.56 7.52
CA GLU A 38 7.87 10.85 6.37
C GLU A 38 8.63 9.56 6.76
N ASP A 39 8.87 9.32 8.05
CA ASP A 39 9.64 8.20 8.60
C ASP A 39 8.78 7.01 9.05
N TRP A 40 7.59 6.84 8.46
CA TRP A 40 6.74 5.69 8.75
C TRP A 40 7.41 4.36 8.34
N GLU A 41 7.21 3.31 9.14
CA GLU A 41 7.79 1.98 8.87
C GLU A 41 6.86 1.05 8.07
N LYS A 42 5.54 1.20 8.26
CA LYS A 42 4.51 0.34 7.66
C LYS A 42 3.24 1.13 7.35
N ILE A 43 2.67 0.90 6.17
CA ILE A 43 1.32 1.33 5.80
C ILE A 43 0.43 0.08 5.75
N GLU A 44 -0.73 0.14 6.40
CA GLU A 44 -1.77 -0.89 6.36
C GLU A 44 -3.10 -0.22 6.00
N ILE A 45 -3.76 -0.73 4.96
CA ILE A 45 -5.00 -0.16 4.43
C ILE A 45 -6.03 -1.28 4.39
N GLU A 46 -7.17 -1.06 5.04
CA GLU A 46 -8.33 -1.93 4.99
C GLU A 46 -9.44 -1.23 4.19
N ILE A 47 -9.99 -1.93 3.20
CA ILE A 47 -11.11 -1.46 2.40
C ILE A 47 -12.22 -2.49 2.53
N SER A 48 -13.36 -2.09 3.07
CA SER A 48 -14.57 -2.91 3.14
C SER A 48 -15.59 -2.37 2.13
N LYS A 49 -16.39 -3.27 1.56
CA LYS A 49 -17.52 -2.94 0.70
C LYS A 49 -18.83 -3.08 1.47
#